data_AF-A0A7I7Z3G8-F1
#
_entry.id   AF-A0A7I7Z3G8-F1
#
_cell.length_a   1.000
_cell.length_b   1.000
_cell.length_c   1.000
_cell.angle_alpha   90.00
_cell.angle_beta   90.00
_cell.angle_gamma   90.00
#
_symmetry.space_group_name_H-M   'P 1'
#
loop_
_entity.id
_entity.type
_entity.pdbx_description
1 polymer ?
#
loop_
_entity_poly.entity_id
_entity_poly.type
_entity_poly.pdbx_seq_one_letter_code
_entity_poly.pdbx_strand_id
1 'polypeptide(L)'
;MGSGASPEPACSCSPRQYTRLTEVLDGDDHLAVKVAWLIYQKIIAAYADPNRRHGKKAMTRLIESIRRGVPAGLEEIAQLGRTLSRRRADILAFFDHHVSNGPTEAINGRLEALRRNALGFRNLTHYRWRSLLHSGALHQLVNAL
;
A
#
# COMPACT_ATOMS: atom_id res chain seq x y z
N MET A 1 15.46 -7.62 31.93
CA MET A 1 15.49 -8.38 30.67
C MET A 1 14.60 -7.66 29.67
N GLY A 2 15.22 -7.07 28.64
CA GLY A 2 14.62 -6.57 27.39
C GLY A 2 13.31 -5.78 27.49
N SER A 3 13.40 -4.46 27.73
CA SER A 3 12.32 -3.53 27.41
C SER A 3 12.08 -3.57 25.89
N GLY A 4 11.04 -4.26 25.47
CA GLY A 4 10.59 -4.28 24.08
C GLY A 4 9.95 -2.95 23.77
N ALA A 5 10.75 -1.99 23.30
CA ALA A 5 10.22 -0.76 22.73
C ALA A 5 9.25 -1.14 21.60
N SER A 6 7.97 -0.86 21.81
CA SER A 6 6.96 -0.89 20.75
C SER A 6 7.49 -0.05 19.58
N PRO A 7 7.40 -0.54 18.34
CA PRO A 7 7.88 0.23 17.19
C PRO A 7 7.16 1.58 17.19
N GLU A 8 7.92 2.68 17.12
CA GLU A 8 7.34 4.00 16.92
C GLU A 8 6.46 3.95 15.65
N PRO A 9 5.24 4.50 15.70
CA PRO A 9 4.34 4.46 14.56
C PRO A 9 4.99 5.20 13.39
N ALA A 10 4.89 4.63 12.19
CA ALA A 10 5.36 5.29 10.97
C ALA A 10 4.46 6.49 10.57
N CYS A 11 3.50 6.89 11.42
CA CYS A 11 2.69 8.08 11.20
C CYS A 11 3.46 9.34 11.62
N SER A 12 3.48 10.36 10.76
CA SER A 12 3.87 11.73 11.10
C SER A 12 2.80 12.41 11.98
N CYS A 13 2.45 11.78 13.09
CA CYS A 13 1.41 12.22 14.02
C CYS A 13 2.08 12.93 15.21
N SER A 14 1.59 14.10 15.62
CA SER A 14 2.04 14.73 16.88
C SER A 14 1.70 13.84 18.09
N PRO A 15 2.42 13.95 19.22
CA PRO A 15 2.15 13.16 20.43
C PRO A 15 0.67 13.22 20.84
N ARG A 16 0.06 14.41 20.75
CA ARG A 16 -1.35 14.63 21.08
C ARG A 16 -2.32 13.93 20.12
N GLN A 17 -1.99 13.85 18.82
CA GLN A 17 -2.78 13.10 17.85
C GLN A 17 -2.64 11.59 18.08
N TYR A 18 -1.45 11.12 18.43
CA TYR A 18 -1.20 9.72 18.73
C TYR A 18 -1.98 9.24 19.98
N THR A 19 -1.99 10.04 21.05
CA THR A 19 -2.80 9.75 22.24
C THR A 19 -4.28 9.62 21.89
N ARG A 20 -4.84 10.61 21.18
CA ARG A 20 -6.25 10.56 20.75
C ARG A 20 -6.57 9.35 19.87
N LEU A 21 -5.68 9.01 18.93
CA LEU A 21 -5.86 7.85 18.07
C LEU A 21 -5.87 6.56 18.89
N THR A 22 -4.96 6.44 19.86
CA THR A 22 -4.86 5.26 20.72
C THR A 22 -6.09 5.13 21.60
N GLU A 23 -6.54 6.23 22.23
CA GLU A 23 -7.77 6.27 23.03
C GLU A 23 -9.00 5.80 22.24
N VAL A 24 -9.17 6.25 21.00
CA VAL A 24 -10.28 5.82 20.14
C VAL A 24 -10.14 4.34 19.78
N LEU A 25 -8.95 3.89 19.39
CA LEU A 25 -8.74 2.50 18.97
C LEU A 25 -8.85 1.50 20.13
N ASP A 26 -8.61 1.94 21.37
CA ASP A 26 -8.68 1.11 22.57
C ASP A 26 -10.12 0.87 23.07
N GLY A 27 -11.12 1.55 22.51
CA GLY A 27 -12.53 1.25 22.77
C GLY A 27 -12.93 -0.13 22.23
N ASP A 28 -13.76 -0.86 22.98
CA ASP A 28 -14.17 -2.24 22.66
C ASP A 28 -14.87 -2.35 21.29
N ASP A 29 -15.56 -1.30 20.84
CA ASP A 29 -16.24 -1.24 19.52
C ASP A 29 -15.26 -1.14 18.33
N HIS A 30 -13.97 -0.92 18.58
CA HIS A 30 -12.98 -0.61 17.54
C HIS A 30 -11.87 -1.65 17.39
N LEU A 31 -12.02 -2.83 18.02
CA LEU A 31 -11.02 -3.89 17.99
C LEU A 31 -10.59 -4.26 16.54
N ALA A 32 -11.55 -4.45 15.64
CA ALA A 32 -11.25 -4.81 14.25
C ALA A 32 -10.42 -3.73 13.53
N VAL A 33 -10.77 -2.47 13.75
CA VAL A 33 -10.06 -1.30 13.20
C VAL A 33 -8.66 -1.19 13.80
N LYS A 34 -8.51 -1.40 15.11
CA LYS A 34 -7.21 -1.41 15.79
C LYS A 34 -6.31 -2.51 15.23
N VAL A 35 -6.82 -3.72 15.05
CA VAL A 35 -6.07 -4.84 14.45
C VAL A 35 -5.65 -4.51 13.02
N ALA A 36 -6.56 -3.99 12.20
CA ALA A 36 -6.26 -3.55 10.84
C ALA A 36 -5.14 -2.50 10.82
N TRP A 37 -5.23 -1.50 11.69
CA TRP A 37 -4.23 -0.44 11.83
C TRP A 37 -2.87 -1.01 12.24
N LEU A 38 -2.82 -1.92 13.21
CA LEU A 38 -1.57 -2.57 13.64
C LEU A 38 -0.92 -3.38 12.52
N ILE A 39 -1.72 -4.10 11.72
CA ILE A 39 -1.22 -4.83 10.55
C ILE A 39 -0.65 -3.86 9.52
N TYR A 40 -1.37 -2.76 9.25
CA TYR A 40 -0.92 -1.70 8.36
C TYR A 40 0.42 -1.09 8.82
N GLN A 41 0.57 -0.76 10.11
CA GLN A 41 1.83 -0.25 10.65
C GLN A 41 2.97 -1.26 10.48
N LYS A 42 2.73 -2.55 10.73
CA LYS A 42 3.74 -3.61 10.52
C LYS A 42 4.16 -3.74 9.06
N ILE A 43 3.24 -3.56 8.11
CA ILE A 43 3.54 -3.56 6.67
C ILE A 43 4.45 -2.37 6.33
N ILE A 44 4.11 -1.16 6.78
CA ILE A 44 4.94 0.02 6.54
C ILE A 44 6.33 -0.16 7.15
N ALA A 45 6.40 -0.57 8.41
CA ALA A 45 7.67 -0.77 9.11
C ALA A 45 8.55 -1.80 8.38
N ALA A 46 7.96 -2.89 7.88
CA ALA A 46 8.71 -3.88 7.10
C ALA A 46 9.29 -3.27 5.82
N TYR A 47 8.50 -2.49 5.06
CA TYR A 47 8.98 -1.85 3.83
C TYR A 47 10.00 -0.72 4.07
N ALA A 48 9.87 0.01 5.18
CA ALA A 48 10.75 1.10 5.56
C ALA A 48 12.05 0.63 6.25
N ASP A 49 12.17 -0.66 6.57
CA ASP A 49 13.33 -1.19 7.27
C ASP A 49 14.62 -0.98 6.44
N PRO A 50 15.65 -0.30 6.99
CA PRO A 50 16.92 -0.10 6.29
C PRO A 50 17.61 -1.41 5.93
N ASN A 51 17.38 -2.47 6.71
CA ASN A 51 17.89 -3.81 6.45
C ASN A 51 16.82 -4.66 5.76
N ARG A 52 16.97 -4.81 4.44
CA ARG A 52 16.03 -5.56 3.59
C ARG A 52 15.81 -7.01 4.01
N ARG A 53 16.84 -7.69 4.54
CA ARG A 53 16.69 -9.07 5.02
C ARG A 53 15.80 -9.09 6.27
N HIS A 54 15.92 -8.09 7.14
CA HIS A 54 15.08 -7.95 8.31
C HIS A 54 13.64 -7.61 7.90
N GLY A 55 13.44 -6.61 7.03
CA GLY A 55 12.13 -6.25 6.48
C GLY A 55 11.43 -7.43 5.79
N LYS A 56 12.15 -8.18 4.94
CA LYS A 56 11.63 -9.39 4.27
C LYS A 56 11.19 -10.45 5.29
N LYS A 57 11.97 -10.67 6.34
CA LYS A 57 11.66 -11.62 7.42
C LYS A 57 10.43 -11.15 8.22
N ALA A 58 10.33 -9.87 8.52
CA ALA A 58 9.19 -9.27 9.21
C ALA A 58 7.90 -9.40 8.38
N MET A 59 7.95 -9.05 7.09
CA MET A 59 6.83 -9.22 6.16
C MET A 59 6.41 -10.68 6.03
N THR A 60 7.38 -11.60 5.90
CA THR A 60 7.10 -13.04 5.81
C THR A 60 6.36 -13.55 7.03
N ARG A 61 6.85 -13.21 8.24
CA ARG A 61 6.21 -13.58 9.50
C ARG A 61 4.80 -13.00 9.63
N LEU A 62 4.60 -11.76 9.18
CA LEU A 62 3.29 -11.12 9.20
C LEU A 62 2.29 -11.88 8.31
N ILE A 63 2.66 -12.16 7.06
CA ILE A 63 1.82 -12.91 6.11
C ILE A 63 1.50 -14.29 6.68
N GLU A 64 2.49 -15.00 7.21
CA GLU A 64 2.30 -16.33 7.81
C GLU A 64 1.41 -16.29 9.05
N SER A 65 1.52 -15.24 9.88
CA SER A 65 0.68 -15.07 11.05
C SER A 65 -0.80 -14.92 10.67
N ILE A 66 -1.10 -14.03 9.71
CA ILE A 66 -2.48 -13.79 9.29
C ILE A 66 -3.03 -15.03 8.55
N ARG A 67 -2.19 -15.72 7.77
CA ARG A 67 -2.56 -16.96 7.07
C ARG A 67 -2.97 -18.09 8.01
N ARG A 68 -2.31 -18.22 9.17
CA ARG A 68 -2.63 -19.26 10.17
C ARG A 68 -4.03 -19.09 10.76
N GLY A 69 -4.58 -17.89 10.69
CA GLY A 69 -5.92 -17.59 11.16
C GLY A 69 -5.94 -16.30 11.98
N VAL A 70 -7.14 -15.76 12.11
CA VAL A 70 -7.46 -14.64 12.98
C VAL A 70 -8.68 -15.03 13.83
N PRO A 71 -8.87 -14.43 15.02
CA PRO A 71 -10.09 -14.59 15.81
C PRO A 71 -11.37 -14.35 14.99
N ALA A 72 -12.48 -14.93 15.42
CA ALA A 72 -13.80 -14.67 14.85
C ALA A 72 -14.16 -13.17 14.97
N GLY A 73 -14.90 -12.62 14.00
CA GLY A 73 -15.20 -11.19 13.92
C GLY A 73 -14.11 -10.34 13.25
N LEU A 74 -13.15 -10.96 12.56
CA LEU A 74 -12.08 -10.31 11.78
C LEU A 74 -12.05 -10.83 10.33
N GLU A 75 -13.21 -11.00 9.72
CA GLU A 75 -13.40 -11.63 8.41
C GLU A 75 -12.64 -10.90 7.30
N GLU A 76 -12.59 -9.57 7.33
CA GLU A 76 -11.84 -8.73 6.38
C GLU A 76 -10.34 -8.95 6.51
N ILE A 77 -9.83 -9.14 7.73
CA ILE A 77 -8.42 -9.44 7.97
C ILE A 77 -8.09 -10.86 7.48
N ALA A 78 -9.00 -11.82 7.66
CA ALA A 78 -8.85 -13.14 7.08
C ALA A 78 -8.80 -13.07 5.54
N GLN A 79 -9.62 -12.23 4.91
CA GLN A 79 -9.60 -11.99 3.46
C GLN A 79 -8.30 -11.33 3.00
N LEU A 80 -7.79 -10.35 3.75
CA LEU A 80 -6.48 -9.76 3.51
C LEU A 80 -5.39 -10.83 3.58
N GLY A 81 -5.41 -11.69 4.60
CA GLY A 81 -4.45 -12.79 4.77
C GLY A 81 -4.41 -13.75 3.58
N ARG A 82 -5.58 -14.12 3.04
CA ARG A 82 -5.68 -14.93 1.81
C ARG A 82 -5.04 -14.21 0.61
N THR A 83 -5.31 -12.92 0.47
CA THR A 83 -4.75 -12.10 -0.62
C THR A 83 -3.24 -11.98 -0.51
N LEU A 84 -2.72 -11.64 0.66
CA LEU A 84 -1.28 -11.53 0.94
C LEU A 84 -0.57 -12.87 0.72
N SER A 85 -1.18 -13.98 1.13
CA SER A 85 -0.61 -15.32 0.91
C SER A 85 -0.53 -15.65 -0.58
N ARG A 86 -1.59 -15.37 -1.35
CA ARG A 86 -1.61 -15.58 -2.80
C ARG A 86 -0.57 -14.73 -3.54
N ARG A 87 -0.34 -13.50 -3.08
CA ARG A 87 0.62 -12.54 -3.67
C ARG A 87 1.99 -12.56 -2.99
N ARG A 88 2.28 -13.54 -2.12
CA ARG A 88 3.49 -13.57 -1.28
C ARG A 88 4.77 -13.44 -2.09
N ALA A 89 4.87 -14.13 -3.23
CA ALA A 89 6.05 -14.06 -4.09
C ALA A 89 6.31 -12.62 -4.57
N ASP A 90 5.29 -11.97 -5.14
CA ASP A 90 5.37 -10.59 -5.63
C ASP A 90 5.72 -9.60 -4.50
N ILE A 91 5.09 -9.75 -3.34
CA ILE A 91 5.32 -8.89 -2.17
C ILE A 91 6.77 -9.01 -1.69
N LEU A 92 7.28 -10.25 -1.57
CA LEU A 92 8.62 -10.48 -1.07
C LEU A 92 9.72 -10.12 -2.09
N ALA A 93 9.40 -10.10 -3.38
CA ALA A 93 10.32 -9.70 -4.45
C ALA A 93 10.75 -8.23 -4.33
N PHE A 94 9.93 -7.35 -3.74
CA PHE A 94 10.33 -5.96 -3.46
C PHE A 94 11.64 -5.89 -2.63
N PHE A 95 11.81 -6.79 -1.67
CA PHE A 95 12.98 -6.81 -0.80
C PHE A 95 14.25 -7.29 -1.50
N ASP A 96 14.11 -7.95 -2.64
CA ASP A 96 15.22 -8.44 -3.46
C ASP A 96 15.59 -7.45 -4.57
N HIS A 97 14.58 -6.86 -5.23
CA HIS A 97 14.78 -6.09 -6.47
C HIS A 97 14.51 -4.58 -6.33
N HIS A 98 13.80 -4.14 -5.28
CA HIS A 98 13.47 -2.73 -5.06
C HIS A 98 12.71 -2.04 -6.20
N VAL A 99 12.01 -2.83 -7.02
CA VAL A 99 11.11 -2.31 -8.04
C VAL A 99 9.72 -2.15 -7.43
N SER A 100 9.13 -0.97 -7.61
CA SER A 100 7.77 -0.68 -7.19
C SER A 100 6.86 -0.45 -8.39
N ASN A 101 5.54 -0.45 -8.16
CA ASN A 101 4.56 -0.06 -9.16
C ASN A 101 4.45 1.46 -9.33
N GLY A 102 5.30 2.25 -8.66
CA GLY A 102 5.23 3.73 -8.68
C GLY A 102 5.22 4.34 -10.09
N PRO A 103 6.10 3.92 -11.02
CA PRO A 103 6.05 4.42 -12.40
C PRO A 103 4.73 4.10 -13.12
N THR A 104 4.21 2.88 -12.93
CA THR A 104 2.93 2.45 -13.50
C THR A 104 1.76 3.26 -12.91
N GLU A 105 1.78 3.50 -11.61
CA GLU A 105 0.78 4.32 -10.90
C GLU A 105 0.83 5.78 -11.33
N ALA A 106 2.02 6.34 -11.55
CA ALA A 106 2.18 7.70 -12.07
C ALA A 106 1.53 7.84 -13.47
N ILE A 107 1.72 6.84 -14.34
CA ILE A 107 1.06 6.82 -15.66
C ILE A 107 -0.45 6.66 -15.49
N ASN A 108 -0.92 5.71 -14.67
CA ASN A 108 -2.35 5.51 -14.42
C ASN A 108 -3.01 6.77 -13.85
N GLY A 109 -2.36 7.49 -12.94
CA GLY A 109 -2.84 8.77 -12.41
C GLY A 109 -3.03 9.83 -13.49
N ARG A 110 -2.10 9.92 -14.45
CA ARG A 110 -2.23 10.83 -15.61
C ARG A 110 -3.38 10.41 -16.53
N LEU A 111 -3.56 9.11 -16.76
CA LEU A 111 -4.66 8.60 -17.58
C LEU A 111 -6.03 8.82 -16.93
N GLU A 112 -6.13 8.66 -15.61
CA GLU A 112 -7.38 8.95 -14.87
C GLU A 112 -7.69 10.45 -14.87
N ALA A 113 -6.68 11.33 -14.71
CA ALA A 113 -6.86 12.76 -14.86
C ALA A 113 -7.35 13.13 -16.27
N LEU A 114 -6.77 12.51 -17.29
CA LEU A 114 -7.19 12.69 -18.67
C LEU A 114 -8.65 12.28 -18.89
N ARG A 115 -9.07 11.14 -18.33
CA ARG A 115 -10.46 10.66 -18.41
C ARG A 115 -11.43 11.61 -17.72
N ARG A 116 -11.07 12.14 -16.54
CA ARG A 116 -11.88 13.14 -15.84
C ARG A 116 -12.04 14.42 -16.66
N ASN A 117 -10.96 14.95 -17.22
CA ASN A 117 -10.98 16.17 -18.04
C ASN A 117 -11.81 16.02 -19.32
N ALA A 118 -11.86 14.80 -19.89
CA ALA A 118 -12.64 14.51 -21.08
C ALA A 118 -14.11 14.17 -20.81
N LEU A 119 -14.54 14.07 -19.53
CA LEU A 119 -15.84 13.54 -19.12
C LEU A 119 -16.10 12.11 -19.65
N GLY A 120 -15.03 11.32 -19.72
CA GLY A 120 -15.05 9.97 -20.29
C GLY A 120 -14.78 9.93 -21.80
N PHE A 121 -14.57 8.73 -22.32
CA PHE A 121 -14.40 8.48 -23.75
C PHE A 121 -15.40 7.42 -24.19
N ARG A 122 -16.05 7.66 -25.32
CA ARG A 122 -16.94 6.68 -25.97
C ARG A 122 -16.23 5.88 -27.06
N ASN A 123 -15.05 6.34 -27.49
CA ASN A 123 -14.27 5.74 -28.58
C ASN A 123 -12.84 5.42 -28.09
N LEU A 124 -12.45 4.15 -28.19
CA LEU A 124 -11.15 3.64 -27.74
C LEU A 124 -9.98 4.24 -28.53
N THR A 125 -10.15 4.45 -29.84
CA THR A 125 -9.13 5.07 -30.71
C THR A 125 -8.83 6.49 -30.23
N HIS A 126 -9.85 7.29 -29.92
CA HIS A 126 -9.66 8.63 -29.38
C HIS A 126 -9.00 8.62 -28.00
N TYR A 127 -9.37 7.66 -27.14
CA TYR A 127 -8.72 7.49 -25.84
C TYR A 127 -7.22 7.20 -26.00
N ARG A 128 -6.84 6.28 -26.90
CA ARG A 128 -5.44 5.93 -27.18
C ARG A 128 -4.63 7.14 -27.66
N TRP A 129 -5.13 7.85 -28.68
CA TRP A 129 -4.43 9.03 -29.20
C TRP A 129 -4.22 10.09 -28.13
N ARG A 130 -5.25 10.39 -27.34
CA ARG A 130 -5.15 11.40 -26.30
C ARG A 130 -4.24 10.97 -25.16
N SER A 131 -4.22 9.67 -24.83
CA SER A 131 -3.29 9.08 -23.85
C SER A 131 -1.84 9.18 -24.30
N LEU A 132 -1.54 8.88 -25.56
CA LEU A 132 -0.19 8.98 -26.12
C LEU A 132 0.29 10.43 -26.18
N LEU A 133 -0.57 11.36 -26.61
CA LEU A 133 -0.27 12.79 -26.67
C LEU A 133 0.00 13.37 -25.28
N HIS A 134 -0.84 13.05 -24.30
CA HIS A 134 -0.80 13.69 -22.98
C HIS A 134 0.13 12.99 -21.98
N SER A 135 0.23 11.67 -22.05
CA SER A 135 0.96 10.84 -21.07
C SER A 135 2.20 10.15 -21.66
N GLY A 136 2.21 9.90 -22.97
CA GLY A 136 3.31 9.22 -23.69
C GLY A 136 4.37 10.13 -24.30
N ALA A 137 4.37 11.43 -23.98
CA ALA A 137 5.31 12.44 -24.50
C ALA A 137 5.31 12.62 -26.04
N LEU A 138 4.30 12.09 -26.76
CA LEU A 138 4.20 12.20 -28.21
C LEU A 138 4.15 13.66 -28.70
N HIS A 139 3.62 14.58 -27.88
CA HIS A 139 3.62 16.02 -28.19
C HIS A 139 5.03 16.63 -28.29
N GLN A 140 6.02 16.10 -27.55
CA GLN A 140 7.40 16.57 -27.66
C GLN A 140 8.05 16.14 -28.98
N LEU A 141 7.65 14.98 -29.51
CA LEU A 141 8.12 14.49 -30.81
C LEU A 141 7.48 15.23 -31.98
N VAL A 142 6.20 15.61 -31.84
CA VAL A 142 5.49 16.38 -32.87
C VAL A 142 6.00 17.82 -32.98
N ASN A 143 6.35 18.46 -31.85
CA ASN A 143 6.87 19.83 -31.85
C ASN A 143 8.36 19.95 -32.20
N ALA A 144 9.06 18.83 -32.33
CA ALA A 144 10.47 18.76 -32.70
C ALA A 144 10.69 18.52 -34.21
N LEU A 145 9.61 18.44 -34.99
CA LEU A 145 9.56 18.34 -36.45
C LEU A 145 9.13 19.69 -37.04
#